data_AF-A0A7X4AVG7-F1
#
_entry.id   AF-A0A7X4AVG7-F1
#
_cell.length_a   1.000
_cell.length_b   1.000
_cell.length_c   1.000
_cell.angle_alpha   90.00
_cell.angle_beta   90.00
_cell.angle_gamma   90.00
#
_symmetry.space_group_name_H-M   'P 1'
#
loop_
_entity.id
_entity.type
_entity.pdbx_description
1 polymer ?
#
loop_
_entity_poly.entity_id
_entity_poly.type
_entity_poly.pdbx_seq_one_letter_code
_entity_poly.pdbx_strand_id
1 'polypeptide(L)'
;MDNDFAIKLQDVTLEIPAKRRLPHGARRETNGTPSSSTQIGGRLSYGRGSAATVTILEDVSINISRGQRVGLIGANGAGKSTLLRVMAGIYFPTRGLAETYGKVSTLFPELLGVRPDATGLENIVLTGILLGLTRKEINRRIPEIIEFTELGDYIYMPIRTYSSGMRTRLVLSIATCISPDILLVDEVIGTGDKSFRLKAKDRLNEMMTSANTLVVVSQSPEIIREFCTEAIWLDRGQVRAVGGVNEVLGKYATEVTPPGEVAMRDIQALLAARDTLSREGTLNWSESIPVANWDGITIGGTPRRVTQLIVHQNQLGGTIPPELGELTELTTLSLNGNRLSGGIPAQLSQLSKLTALHLHTNRLEGRIPPALGQLTNLRQLHLQNNRLSGPIPAELGKLTNLDGLWLSDNQLSEEIPHDLGRLTNLAQLNLRSNRLSGSIPPELGNLGTNLQRLRLNGNRLTGCVPAGLAGVTDSDISRLGLPICSDA
;
A
#
# COMPACT_ATOMS: atom_id res chain seq x y z
N MET A 1 -39.27 18.46 -6.53
CA MET A 1 -38.03 19.00 -7.11
C MET A 1 -37.23 17.79 -7.56
N ASP A 2 -37.08 17.66 -8.87
CA ASP A 2 -36.43 16.53 -9.54
C ASP A 2 -34.98 16.35 -9.05
N ASN A 3 -34.74 15.38 -8.18
CA ASN A 3 -33.39 14.90 -7.93
C ASN A 3 -33.08 13.74 -8.87
N ASP A 4 -32.89 14.10 -10.14
CA ASP A 4 -32.38 13.20 -11.19
C ASP A 4 -30.90 12.81 -10.93
N PHE A 5 -30.25 13.49 -9.97
CA PHE A 5 -28.90 13.22 -9.52
C PHE A 5 -28.82 12.06 -8.52
N ALA A 6 -27.88 11.16 -8.77
CA ALA A 6 -27.42 10.15 -7.84
C ALA A 6 -26.30 10.69 -6.93
N ILE A 7 -25.36 11.46 -7.47
CA ILE A 7 -24.26 12.09 -6.74
C ILE A 7 -24.10 13.53 -7.24
N LYS A 8 -23.94 14.48 -6.31
CA LYS A 8 -23.73 15.89 -6.60
C LYS A 8 -22.58 16.44 -5.75
N LEU A 9 -21.52 16.87 -6.41
CA LEU A 9 -20.35 17.51 -5.81
C LEU A 9 -20.26 18.95 -6.32
N GLN A 10 -20.18 19.93 -5.42
CA GLN A 10 -20.06 21.35 -5.75
C GLN A 10 -18.89 21.96 -4.98
N ASP A 11 -17.88 22.41 -5.72
CA ASP A 11 -16.66 23.08 -5.24
C ASP A 11 -15.97 22.32 -4.10
N VAL A 12 -15.97 20.99 -4.21
CA VAL A 12 -15.45 20.08 -3.19
C VAL A 12 -13.94 20.24 -3.10
N THR A 13 -13.50 20.74 -1.95
CA THR A 13 -12.09 20.78 -1.56
C THR A 13 -11.92 19.94 -0.30
N LEU A 14 -10.93 19.06 -0.32
CA LEU A 14 -10.54 18.24 0.82
C LEU A 14 -9.09 18.52 1.19
N GLU A 15 -8.91 19.22 2.31
CA GLU A 15 -7.62 19.43 2.94
C GLU A 15 -7.44 18.50 4.13
N ILE A 16 -6.27 17.88 4.24
CA ILE A 16 -5.87 17.15 5.44
C ILE A 16 -4.73 17.89 6.14
N PRO A 17 -4.67 17.89 7.48
CA PRO A 17 -3.51 18.41 8.19
C PRO A 17 -2.25 17.68 7.74
N ALA A 18 -1.24 18.41 7.28
CA ALA A 18 0.10 17.86 7.13
C ALA A 18 0.55 17.42 8.53
N LYS A 19 0.89 16.13 8.71
CA LYS A 19 1.39 15.63 10.00
C LYS A 19 2.55 16.53 10.46
N ARG A 20 2.32 17.40 11.46
CA ARG A 20 3.41 18.08 12.17
C ARG A 20 4.20 16.99 12.90
N ARG A 21 5.50 16.86 12.61
CA ARG A 21 6.43 16.41 13.64
C ARG A 21 6.28 17.40 14.80
N LEU A 22 5.90 16.91 15.98
CA LEU A 22 5.95 17.70 17.19
C LEU A 22 7.42 18.11 17.43
N PRO A 23 7.73 19.41 17.61
CA PRO A 23 9.07 19.81 18.02
C PRO A 23 9.20 19.51 19.52
N HIS A 24 9.99 18.51 19.88
CA HIS A 24 10.53 18.43 21.23
C HIS A 24 11.68 19.43 21.36
N GLY A 25 11.51 20.42 22.23
CA GLY A 25 12.59 21.07 22.98
C GLY A 25 13.35 22.18 22.26
N ALA A 26 13.10 23.43 22.67
CA ALA A 26 13.91 24.58 22.32
C ALA A 26 15.34 24.50 22.93
N ARG A 27 16.39 24.67 22.11
CA ARG A 27 17.46 25.68 22.33
C ARG A 27 18.52 25.72 21.21
N ARG A 28 18.80 26.98 20.83
CA ARG A 28 19.97 27.59 20.17
C ARG A 28 20.21 27.37 18.67
N GLU A 29 20.07 28.50 17.98
CA GLU A 29 20.57 28.88 16.68
C GLU A 29 21.98 28.36 16.39
N THR A 30 22.19 27.81 15.19
CA THR A 30 23.21 28.28 14.25
C THR A 30 22.82 27.91 12.82
N ASN A 31 23.11 28.84 11.91
CA ASN A 31 22.77 28.90 10.50
C ASN A 31 23.12 27.63 9.68
N GLY A 32 22.19 27.20 8.83
CA GLY A 32 22.42 26.20 7.79
C GLY A 32 21.23 26.11 6.82
N THR A 33 21.51 26.32 5.54
CA THR A 33 20.60 26.42 4.38
C THR A 33 19.59 25.26 4.22
N PRO A 34 18.37 25.51 3.68
CA PRO A 34 17.36 24.47 3.55
C PRO A 34 17.63 23.52 2.37
N SER A 35 17.75 22.22 2.66
CA SER A 35 17.81 21.13 1.70
C SER A 35 16.41 20.65 1.28
N SER A 36 16.28 20.36 -0.01
CA SER A 36 15.10 19.95 -0.79
C SER A 36 14.10 18.99 -0.11
N SER A 37 12.85 19.45 -0.01
CA SER A 37 11.68 18.71 0.48
C SER A 37 11.10 17.75 -0.57
N THR A 38 10.82 16.52 -0.14
CA THR A 38 9.98 15.52 -0.82
C THR A 38 8.57 16.08 -1.08
N GLN A 39 8.19 16.27 -2.34
CA GLN A 39 6.83 16.71 -2.70
C GLN A 39 5.85 15.54 -2.56
N ILE A 40 5.01 15.60 -1.53
CA ILE A 40 3.70 14.95 -1.53
C ILE A 40 2.90 15.63 -2.66
N GLY A 41 2.25 14.87 -3.53
CA GLY A 41 1.52 15.37 -4.71
C GLY A 41 0.27 16.22 -4.43
N GLY A 42 0.21 16.93 -3.30
CA GLY A 42 -0.80 17.93 -2.98
C GLY A 42 -0.17 19.32 -2.86
N ARG A 43 -0.95 20.35 -3.14
CA ARG A 43 -0.50 21.74 -3.02
C ARG A 43 -0.45 22.10 -1.54
N LEU A 44 0.73 22.49 -1.04
CA LEU A 44 0.90 22.97 0.33
C LEU A 44 0.46 24.43 0.39
N SER A 45 -0.51 24.74 1.25
CA SER A 45 -0.93 26.11 1.54
C SER A 45 -0.53 26.47 2.98
N TYR A 46 -0.01 27.69 3.17
CA TYR A 46 0.31 28.26 4.49
C TYR A 46 -0.64 29.41 4.77
N GLY A 47 -1.65 29.18 5.61
CA GLY A 47 -2.43 30.26 6.21
C GLY A 47 -1.64 30.91 7.35
N ARG A 48 -1.69 32.25 7.48
CA ARG A 48 -1.12 32.96 8.64
C ARG A 48 -1.71 32.41 9.94
N GLY A 49 -0.96 31.53 10.61
CA GLY A 49 -1.28 31.00 11.95
C GLY A 49 -1.81 29.56 12.05
N SER A 50 -2.07 28.83 10.96
CA SER A 50 -2.59 27.44 11.04
C SER A 50 -1.53 26.37 10.71
N ALA A 51 -1.78 25.12 11.13
CA ALA A 51 -0.95 23.97 10.73
C ALA A 51 -0.98 23.81 9.21
N ALA A 52 0.17 23.49 8.59
CA ALA A 52 0.23 23.25 7.15
C ALA A 52 -0.78 22.17 6.76
N THR A 53 -1.54 22.40 5.70
CA THR A 53 -2.49 21.43 5.14
C THR A 53 -2.02 20.95 3.78
N VAL A 54 -2.41 19.73 3.42
CA VAL A 54 -2.22 19.16 2.09
C VAL A 54 -3.60 19.08 1.44
N THR A 55 -3.78 19.80 0.34
CA THR A 55 -4.98 19.70 -0.48
C THR A 55 -4.91 18.43 -1.33
N ILE A 56 -5.85 17.50 -1.12
CA ILE A 56 -5.95 16.24 -1.89
C ILE A 56 -6.93 16.38 -3.05
N LEU A 57 -8.03 17.09 -2.84
CA LEU A 57 -9.02 17.46 -3.86
C LEU A 57 -9.19 18.97 -3.82
N GLU A 58 -9.20 19.63 -4.97
CA GLU A 58 -9.27 21.09 -5.09
C GLU A 58 -10.40 21.46 -6.04
N ASP A 59 -11.40 22.19 -5.52
CA ASP A 59 -12.54 22.74 -6.25
C ASP A 59 -13.22 21.74 -7.23
N VAL A 60 -13.47 20.51 -6.76
CA VAL A 60 -14.08 19.45 -7.57
C VAL A 60 -15.59 19.65 -7.68
N SER A 61 -16.08 19.87 -8.89
CA SER A 61 -17.51 20.01 -9.21
C SER A 61 -17.94 18.97 -10.25
N ILE A 62 -18.75 17.98 -9.81
CA ILE A 62 -19.18 16.83 -10.61
C ILE A 62 -20.63 16.50 -10.29
N ASN A 63 -21.43 16.21 -11.32
CA ASN A 63 -22.79 15.70 -11.16
C ASN A 63 -22.90 14.34 -11.86
N ILE A 64 -23.44 13.34 -11.16
CA ILE A 64 -23.75 12.02 -11.71
C ILE A 64 -25.25 11.78 -11.53
N SER A 65 -25.95 11.62 -12.65
CA SER A 65 -27.38 11.31 -12.72
C SER A 65 -27.65 9.82 -12.46
N ARG A 66 -28.87 9.50 -12.04
CA ARG A 66 -29.31 8.11 -11.89
C ARG A 66 -29.23 7.39 -13.24
N GLY A 67 -28.70 6.17 -13.24
CA GLY A 67 -28.51 5.40 -14.48
C GLY A 67 -27.16 5.62 -15.17
N GLN A 68 -26.39 6.63 -14.75
CA GLN A 68 -25.07 6.88 -15.35
C GLN A 68 -24.02 5.88 -14.87
N ARG A 69 -23.09 5.58 -15.79
CA ARG A 69 -21.98 4.66 -15.58
C ARG A 69 -20.69 5.41 -15.88
N VAL A 70 -19.96 5.78 -14.83
CA VAL A 70 -18.87 6.76 -14.89
C VAL A 70 -17.55 6.13 -14.46
N GLY A 71 -16.53 6.25 -15.31
CA GLY A 71 -15.17 5.84 -15.00
C GLY A 71 -14.35 6.97 -14.40
N LEU A 72 -13.66 6.74 -13.28
CA LEU A 72 -12.65 7.65 -12.74
C LEU A 72 -11.27 7.19 -13.16
N ILE A 73 -10.59 7.97 -14.01
CA ILE A 73 -9.24 7.70 -14.51
C ILE A 73 -8.26 8.80 -14.10
N GLY A 74 -6.98 8.48 -14.02
CA GLY A 74 -5.93 9.38 -13.58
C GLY A 74 -4.72 8.64 -13.05
N ALA A 75 -3.58 9.31 -12.94
CA ALA A 75 -2.35 8.73 -12.41
C ALA A 75 -2.48 8.30 -10.93
N ASN A 76 -1.51 7.53 -10.44
CA ASN A 76 -1.35 7.29 -9.01
C ASN A 76 -1.24 8.61 -8.24
N GLY A 77 -1.96 8.73 -7.12
CA GLY A 77 -1.99 9.97 -6.33
C GLY A 77 -2.88 11.09 -6.91
N ALA A 78 -3.58 10.89 -8.02
CA ALA A 78 -4.47 11.90 -8.60
C ALA A 78 -5.73 12.21 -7.75
N GLY A 79 -5.98 11.45 -6.67
CA GLY A 79 -7.13 11.66 -5.78
C GLY A 79 -8.36 10.79 -6.08
N LYS A 80 -8.28 9.83 -7.02
CA LYS A 80 -9.41 8.97 -7.44
C LYS A 80 -10.13 8.26 -6.29
N SER A 81 -9.42 7.45 -5.51
CA SER A 81 -10.00 6.71 -4.38
C SER A 81 -10.40 7.63 -3.21
N THR A 82 -9.82 8.84 -3.11
CA THR A 82 -10.25 9.85 -2.15
C THR A 82 -11.59 10.45 -2.57
N LEU A 83 -11.74 10.80 -3.85
CA LEU A 83 -12.99 11.27 -4.41
C LEU A 83 -14.10 10.22 -4.27
N LEU A 84 -13.79 8.94 -4.54
CA LEU A 84 -14.75 7.85 -4.36
C LEU A 84 -15.22 7.73 -2.89
N ARG A 85 -14.32 7.95 -1.92
CA ARG A 85 -14.66 7.99 -0.48
C ARG A 85 -15.50 9.21 -0.10
N VAL A 86 -15.32 10.36 -0.76
CA VAL A 86 -16.21 11.53 -0.59
C VAL A 86 -17.60 11.24 -1.15
N MET A 87 -17.70 10.65 -2.35
CA MET A 87 -18.97 10.22 -2.95
C MET A 87 -19.71 9.18 -2.08
N ALA A 88 -18.96 8.33 -1.39
CA ALA A 88 -19.50 7.35 -0.44
C ALA A 88 -19.97 7.95 0.90
N GLY A 89 -19.74 9.24 1.15
CA GLY A 89 -20.03 9.89 2.43
C GLY A 89 -19.10 9.46 3.57
N ILE A 90 -17.94 8.87 3.25
CA ILE A 90 -16.94 8.42 4.23
C ILE A 90 -16.04 9.59 4.62
N TYR A 91 -15.63 10.40 3.64
CA TYR A 91 -14.87 11.61 3.87
C TYR A 91 -15.74 12.84 3.63
N PHE A 92 -15.71 13.74 4.61
CA PHE A 92 -16.42 15.01 4.54
C PHE A 92 -15.48 16.08 4.00
N PRO A 93 -15.88 16.84 2.96
CA PRO A 93 -15.03 17.87 2.40
C PRO A 93 -14.83 19.03 3.38
N THR A 94 -13.66 19.66 3.35
CA THR A 94 -13.37 20.85 4.16
C THR A 94 -14.10 22.09 3.64
N ARG A 95 -14.40 22.13 2.33
CA ARG A 95 -15.18 23.17 1.68
C ARG A 95 -15.96 22.55 0.51
N GLY A 96 -17.10 23.14 0.19
CA GLY A 96 -18.00 22.65 -0.84
C GLY A 96 -19.06 21.70 -0.28
N LEU A 97 -19.86 21.14 -1.18
CA LEU A 97 -20.99 20.28 -0.87
C LEU A 97 -20.84 18.94 -1.57
N ALA A 98 -21.03 17.86 -0.83
CA ALA A 98 -21.08 16.50 -1.38
C ALA A 98 -22.39 15.83 -0.92
N GLU A 99 -23.29 15.58 -1.87
CA GLU A 99 -24.59 14.96 -1.62
C GLU A 99 -24.73 13.69 -2.45
N THR A 100 -25.19 12.62 -1.82
CA THR A 100 -25.45 11.34 -2.49
C THR A 100 -26.87 10.90 -2.18
N TYR A 101 -27.65 10.61 -3.22
CA TYR A 101 -29.08 10.37 -3.14
C TYR A 101 -29.41 8.92 -3.50
N GLY A 102 -29.34 8.03 -2.52
CA GLY A 102 -29.70 6.61 -2.68
C GLY A 102 -28.89 5.70 -1.79
N LYS A 103 -29.19 4.40 -1.82
CA LYS A 103 -28.38 3.39 -1.15
C LYS A 103 -27.08 3.18 -1.90
N VAL A 104 -25.98 3.61 -1.30
CA VAL A 104 -24.62 3.39 -1.81
C VAL A 104 -24.10 2.07 -1.29
N SER A 105 -23.54 1.23 -2.17
CA SER A 105 -22.65 0.14 -1.77
C SER A 105 -21.27 0.41 -2.33
N THR A 106 -20.25 0.18 -1.50
CA THR A 106 -18.87 0.44 -1.85
C THR A 106 -18.03 -0.82 -1.70
N LEU A 107 -17.18 -1.08 -2.69
CA LEU A 107 -16.20 -2.16 -2.64
C LEU A 107 -14.86 -1.65 -2.07
N PHE A 108 -14.86 -1.30 -0.78
CA PHE A 108 -13.65 -0.95 -0.04
C PHE A 108 -13.27 -2.10 0.91
N PRO A 109 -12.16 -2.82 0.67
CA PRO A 109 -11.71 -3.91 1.56
C PRO A 109 -11.39 -3.45 2.98
N GLU A 110 -11.05 -2.17 3.13
CA GLU A 110 -10.51 -1.59 4.37
C GLU A 110 -11.57 -0.92 5.26
N LEU A 111 -12.79 -0.73 4.76
CA LEU A 111 -13.77 0.21 5.35
C LEU A 111 -15.10 -0.42 5.78
N LEU A 112 -15.33 -1.70 5.54
CA LEU A 112 -16.47 -2.37 6.15
C LEU A 112 -16.16 -2.57 7.64
N GLY A 113 -17.07 -2.15 8.52
CA GLY A 113 -16.92 -2.11 9.98
C GLY A 113 -16.64 -3.48 10.60
N VAL A 114 -15.44 -4.00 10.35
CA VAL A 114 -14.96 -5.29 10.80
C VAL A 114 -14.59 -5.14 12.26
N ARG A 115 -15.41 -5.72 13.14
CA ARG A 115 -15.07 -5.86 14.55
C ARG A 115 -14.13 -7.06 14.68
N PRO A 116 -12.83 -6.86 14.98
CA PRO A 116 -11.85 -7.95 14.94
C PRO A 116 -12.15 -9.07 15.96
N ASP A 117 -12.80 -8.71 17.05
CA ASP A 117 -13.18 -9.63 18.11
C ASP A 117 -14.50 -10.38 17.85
N ALA A 118 -15.27 -9.95 16.86
CA ALA A 118 -16.50 -10.62 16.45
C ALA A 118 -16.24 -11.67 15.37
N THR A 119 -17.12 -12.66 15.30
CA THR A 119 -17.09 -13.75 14.32
C THR A 119 -17.34 -13.26 12.89
N GLY A 120 -16.99 -14.07 11.89
CA GLY A 120 -17.35 -13.78 10.49
C GLY A 120 -18.85 -13.57 10.30
N LEU A 121 -19.68 -14.40 10.94
CA LEU A 121 -21.14 -14.30 10.89
C LEU A 121 -21.67 -12.98 11.50
N GLU A 122 -21.15 -12.59 12.67
CA GLU A 122 -21.52 -11.32 13.29
C GLU A 122 -21.13 -10.14 12.40
N ASN A 123 -19.98 -10.23 11.73
CA ASN A 123 -19.54 -9.20 10.80
C ASN A 123 -20.35 -9.18 9.49
N ILE A 124 -20.88 -10.30 9.00
CA ILE A 124 -21.88 -10.31 7.91
C ILE A 124 -23.09 -9.46 8.30
N VAL A 125 -23.59 -9.68 9.51
CA VAL A 125 -24.74 -8.96 10.03
C VAL A 125 -24.44 -7.48 10.21
N LEU A 126 -23.34 -7.14 10.91
CA LEU A 126 -22.96 -5.75 11.18
C LEU A 126 -22.74 -4.98 9.89
N THR A 127 -22.00 -5.58 8.95
CA THR A 127 -21.71 -4.98 7.66
C THR A 127 -22.98 -4.81 6.82
N GLY A 128 -23.86 -5.82 6.80
CA GLY A 128 -25.14 -5.70 6.11
C GLY A 128 -26.01 -4.56 6.64
N ILE A 129 -26.04 -4.35 7.97
CA ILE A 129 -26.77 -3.24 8.59
C ILE A 129 -26.13 -1.89 8.20
N LEU A 130 -24.79 -1.80 8.25
CA LEU A 130 -24.07 -0.60 7.83
C LEU A 130 -24.30 -0.24 6.36
N LEU A 131 -24.53 -1.25 5.52
CA LEU A 131 -24.87 -1.10 4.11
C LEU A 131 -26.38 -0.90 3.86
N GLY A 132 -27.16 -0.64 4.91
CA GLY A 132 -28.57 -0.25 4.80
C GLY A 132 -29.54 -1.40 4.53
N LEU A 133 -29.14 -2.65 4.83
CA LEU A 133 -30.04 -3.80 4.82
C LEU A 133 -30.79 -3.94 6.16
N THR A 134 -32.05 -4.32 6.08
CA THR A 134 -32.83 -4.75 7.24
C THR A 134 -32.36 -6.11 7.74
N ARG A 135 -32.57 -6.41 9.02
CA ARG A 135 -32.22 -7.72 9.59
C ARG A 135 -32.89 -8.89 8.84
N LYS A 136 -34.10 -8.67 8.32
CA LYS A 136 -34.85 -9.67 7.54
C LYS A 136 -34.19 -9.96 6.19
N GLU A 137 -33.70 -8.93 5.49
CA GLU A 137 -32.97 -9.08 4.22
C GLU A 137 -31.64 -9.79 4.44
N ILE A 138 -30.90 -9.41 5.48
CA ILE A 138 -29.63 -10.05 5.86
C ILE A 138 -29.88 -11.53 6.16
N ASN A 139 -30.81 -11.85 7.05
CA ASN A 139 -31.08 -13.23 7.46
C ASN A 139 -31.46 -14.14 6.28
N ARG A 140 -32.15 -13.60 5.27
CA ARG A 140 -32.48 -14.35 4.04
C ARG A 140 -31.26 -14.63 3.16
N ARG A 141 -30.26 -13.75 3.17
CA ARG A 141 -29.04 -13.85 2.34
C ARG A 141 -27.87 -14.53 3.06
N ILE A 142 -27.93 -14.75 4.38
CA ILE A 142 -26.85 -15.40 5.15
C ILE A 142 -26.36 -16.72 4.50
N PRO A 143 -27.25 -17.67 4.11
CA PRO A 143 -26.78 -18.94 3.53
C PRO A 143 -25.96 -18.74 2.25
N GLU A 144 -26.46 -17.89 1.33
CA GLU A 144 -25.78 -17.54 0.08
C GLU A 144 -24.43 -16.86 0.34
N ILE A 145 -24.40 -15.89 1.27
CA ILE A 145 -23.16 -15.17 1.63
C ILE A 145 -22.11 -16.16 2.17
N ILE A 146 -22.49 -17.04 3.10
CA ILE A 146 -21.58 -18.03 3.70
C ILE A 146 -21.04 -18.97 2.64
N GLU A 147 -21.90 -19.53 1.80
CA GLU A 147 -21.49 -20.41 0.70
C GLU A 147 -20.54 -19.71 -0.27
N PHE A 148 -20.83 -18.44 -0.59
CA PHE A 148 -19.99 -17.66 -1.48
C PHE A 148 -18.62 -17.35 -0.84
N THR A 149 -18.51 -17.17 0.48
CA THR A 149 -17.23 -16.89 1.16
C THR A 149 -16.19 -18.00 1.05
N GLU A 150 -16.62 -19.26 0.94
CA GLU A 150 -15.77 -20.46 1.01
C GLU A 150 -14.94 -20.56 2.31
N LEU A 151 -15.42 -19.93 3.40
CA LEU A 151 -14.73 -19.96 4.69
C LEU A 151 -15.07 -21.19 5.54
N GLY A 152 -16.14 -21.93 5.21
CA GLY A 152 -16.59 -23.08 6.00
C GLY A 152 -16.79 -22.71 7.47
N ASP A 153 -16.31 -23.56 8.38
CA ASP A 153 -16.44 -23.36 9.83
C ASP A 153 -15.70 -22.13 10.36
N TYR A 154 -14.75 -21.56 9.60
CA TYR A 154 -14.08 -20.33 10.00
C TYR A 154 -15.06 -19.16 10.13
N ILE A 155 -16.24 -19.22 9.52
CA ILE A 155 -17.26 -18.17 9.65
C ILE A 155 -17.68 -17.93 11.11
N TYR A 156 -17.54 -18.95 11.97
CA TYR A 156 -17.86 -18.88 13.40
C TYR A 156 -16.67 -18.47 14.27
N MET A 157 -15.50 -18.22 13.68
CA MET A 157 -14.29 -17.78 14.39
C MET A 157 -14.14 -16.25 14.36
N PRO A 158 -13.54 -15.64 15.39
CA PRO A 158 -13.27 -14.19 15.42
C PRO A 158 -12.40 -13.73 14.24
N ILE A 159 -12.73 -12.59 13.61
CA ILE A 159 -12.01 -12.13 12.40
C ILE A 159 -10.52 -11.82 12.65
N ARG A 160 -10.10 -11.55 13.88
CA ARG A 160 -8.67 -11.40 14.23
C ARG A 160 -7.83 -12.64 13.88
N THR A 161 -8.44 -13.81 13.73
CA THR A 161 -7.76 -15.05 13.32
C THR A 161 -7.68 -15.22 11.80
N TYR A 162 -8.38 -14.38 11.03
CA TYR A 162 -8.46 -14.51 9.58
C TYR A 162 -7.15 -14.06 8.92
N SER A 163 -6.76 -14.75 7.86
CA SER A 163 -5.76 -14.22 6.93
C SER A 163 -6.30 -12.99 6.18
N SER A 164 -5.41 -12.21 5.57
CA SER A 164 -5.83 -11.09 4.71
C SER A 164 -6.78 -11.54 3.61
N GLY A 165 -6.53 -12.71 3.00
CA GLY A 165 -7.39 -13.23 1.94
C GLY A 165 -8.76 -13.67 2.45
N MET A 166 -8.85 -14.25 3.65
CA MET A 166 -10.14 -14.59 4.27
C MET A 166 -10.99 -13.36 4.58
N ARG A 167 -10.36 -12.27 5.07
CA ARG A 167 -11.05 -10.99 5.26
C ARG A 167 -11.58 -10.43 3.95
N THR A 168 -10.77 -10.46 2.89
CA THR A 168 -11.21 -10.05 1.56
C THR A 168 -12.39 -10.89 1.07
N ARG A 169 -12.32 -12.23 1.21
CA ARG A 169 -13.44 -13.09 0.79
C ARG A 169 -14.72 -12.67 1.48
N LEU A 170 -14.69 -12.55 2.81
CA LEU A 170 -15.83 -12.13 3.60
C LEU A 170 -16.41 -10.80 3.13
N VAL A 171 -15.56 -9.77 3.01
CA VAL A 171 -15.95 -8.42 2.56
C VAL A 171 -16.58 -8.45 1.18
N LEU A 172 -15.93 -9.14 0.23
CA LEU A 172 -16.37 -9.22 -1.15
C LEU A 172 -17.70 -9.96 -1.24
N SER A 173 -17.86 -11.07 -0.52
CA SER A 173 -19.10 -11.85 -0.48
C SER A 173 -20.27 -11.04 0.05
N ILE A 174 -20.08 -10.28 1.13
CA ILE A 174 -21.12 -9.42 1.69
C ILE A 174 -21.50 -8.34 0.68
N ALA A 175 -20.49 -7.65 0.13
CA ALA A 175 -20.72 -6.58 -0.84
C ALA A 175 -21.41 -7.09 -2.11
N THR A 176 -21.10 -8.32 -2.55
CA THR A 176 -21.71 -8.92 -3.74
C THR A 176 -23.16 -9.36 -3.57
N CYS A 177 -23.58 -9.56 -2.32
CA CYS A 177 -24.94 -9.94 -1.98
C CYS A 177 -25.81 -8.71 -1.68
N ILE A 178 -25.47 -7.52 -2.18
CA ILE A 178 -26.26 -6.29 -2.02
C ILE A 178 -26.64 -5.76 -3.39
N SER A 179 -27.87 -5.27 -3.51
CA SER A 179 -28.39 -4.62 -4.72
C SER A 179 -28.52 -3.12 -4.45
N PRO A 180 -27.43 -2.33 -4.58
CA PRO A 180 -27.47 -0.90 -4.29
C PRO A 180 -28.11 -0.07 -5.41
N ASP A 181 -28.55 1.15 -5.08
CA ASP A 181 -28.95 2.14 -6.09
C ASP A 181 -27.71 2.71 -6.81
N ILE A 182 -26.59 2.80 -6.08
CA ILE A 182 -25.31 3.33 -6.52
C ILE A 182 -24.21 2.35 -6.12
N LEU A 183 -23.50 1.80 -7.10
CA LEU A 183 -22.35 0.93 -6.88
C LEU A 183 -21.05 1.72 -7.09
N LEU A 184 -20.23 1.83 -6.06
CA LEU A 184 -18.90 2.44 -6.10
C LEU A 184 -17.84 1.35 -6.03
N VAL A 185 -17.04 1.24 -7.09
CA VAL A 185 -16.01 0.22 -7.24
C VAL A 185 -14.64 0.90 -7.23
N ASP A 186 -13.83 0.64 -6.20
CA ASP A 186 -12.42 1.04 -6.18
C ASP A 186 -11.57 0.00 -6.93
N GLU A 187 -10.29 0.29 -7.19
CA GLU A 187 -9.36 -0.59 -7.93
C GLU A 187 -9.12 -1.98 -7.28
N VAL A 188 -9.83 -2.35 -6.21
CA VAL A 188 -9.51 -3.54 -5.44
C VAL A 188 -10.33 -4.76 -5.86
N ILE A 189 -9.69 -5.64 -6.63
CA ILE A 189 -10.03 -7.07 -6.68
C ILE A 189 -8.72 -7.88 -6.66
N GLY A 190 -8.03 -7.86 -5.52
CA GLY A 190 -6.62 -8.28 -5.46
C GLY A 190 -6.20 -9.27 -4.38
N THR A 191 -7.09 -9.91 -3.61
CA THR A 191 -6.64 -10.62 -2.39
C THR A 191 -7.22 -12.02 -2.11
N GLY A 192 -7.96 -12.64 -3.05
CA GLY A 192 -8.38 -14.06 -2.95
C GLY A 192 -7.37 -15.08 -3.50
N ASP A 193 -7.64 -16.38 -3.38
CA ASP A 193 -6.98 -17.40 -4.24
C ASP A 193 -7.54 -17.34 -5.68
N LYS A 194 -6.89 -17.98 -6.66
CA LYS A 194 -7.24 -17.86 -8.09
C LYS A 194 -8.69 -18.27 -8.38
N SER A 195 -9.18 -19.34 -7.75
CA SER A 195 -10.56 -19.82 -7.89
C SER A 195 -11.57 -18.82 -7.35
N PHE A 196 -11.35 -18.32 -6.13
CA PHE A 196 -12.22 -17.33 -5.52
C PHE A 196 -12.19 -16.00 -6.29
N ARG A 197 -11.02 -15.58 -6.78
CA ARG A 197 -10.89 -14.36 -7.59
C ARG A 197 -11.70 -14.45 -8.88
N LEU A 198 -11.70 -15.59 -9.56
CA LEU A 198 -12.46 -15.77 -10.79
C LEU A 198 -13.97 -15.73 -10.50
N LYS A 199 -14.42 -16.50 -9.49
CA LYS A 199 -15.81 -16.50 -9.03
C LYS A 199 -16.29 -15.12 -8.57
N ALA A 200 -15.45 -14.41 -7.82
CA ALA A 200 -15.71 -13.04 -7.42
C ALA A 200 -15.74 -12.10 -8.61
N LYS A 201 -14.79 -12.21 -9.55
CA LYS A 201 -14.78 -11.42 -10.77
C LYS A 201 -16.07 -11.60 -11.58
N ASP A 202 -16.52 -12.82 -11.77
CA ASP A 202 -17.76 -13.11 -12.49
C ASP A 202 -18.97 -12.46 -11.79
N ARG A 203 -19.07 -12.59 -10.46
CA ARG A 203 -20.13 -11.97 -9.66
C ARG A 203 -20.06 -10.45 -9.65
N LEU A 204 -18.87 -9.85 -9.56
CA LEU A 204 -18.69 -8.41 -9.67
C LEU A 204 -19.05 -7.92 -11.07
N ASN A 205 -18.71 -8.66 -12.12
CA ASN A 205 -19.11 -8.32 -13.48
C ASN A 205 -20.62 -8.35 -13.63
N GLU A 206 -21.32 -9.36 -13.09
CA GLU A 206 -22.79 -9.42 -13.03
C GLU A 206 -23.38 -8.20 -12.30
N MET A 207 -22.81 -7.84 -11.14
CA MET A 207 -23.26 -6.67 -10.38
C MET A 207 -22.99 -5.36 -11.10
N MET A 208 -21.80 -5.17 -11.65
CA MET A 208 -21.47 -3.97 -12.41
C MET A 208 -22.41 -3.86 -13.61
N THR A 209 -22.70 -4.97 -14.30
CA THR A 209 -23.62 -5.00 -15.44
C THR A 209 -25.05 -4.66 -15.02
N SER A 210 -25.50 -5.13 -13.85
CA SER A 210 -26.87 -4.90 -13.34
C SER A 210 -27.04 -3.62 -12.51
N ALA A 211 -25.96 -2.94 -12.13
CA ALA A 211 -26.00 -1.71 -11.37
C ALA A 211 -26.64 -0.59 -12.18
N ASN A 212 -27.64 0.07 -11.59
CA ASN A 212 -28.32 1.20 -12.21
C ASN A 212 -27.36 2.41 -12.33
N THR A 213 -26.79 2.87 -11.22
CA THR A 213 -25.73 3.87 -11.23
C THR A 213 -24.41 3.23 -10.82
N LEU A 214 -23.35 3.44 -11.59
CA LEU A 214 -22.05 2.81 -11.39
C LEU A 214 -20.93 3.86 -11.45
N VAL A 215 -20.02 3.83 -10.48
CA VAL A 215 -18.75 4.55 -10.56
C VAL A 215 -17.60 3.56 -10.38
N VAL A 216 -16.71 3.49 -11.37
CA VAL A 216 -15.55 2.59 -11.36
C VAL A 216 -14.27 3.40 -11.35
N VAL A 217 -13.40 3.17 -10.37
CA VAL A 217 -12.01 3.65 -10.40
C VAL A 217 -11.16 2.60 -11.10
N SER A 218 -10.47 2.98 -12.16
CA SER A 218 -9.47 2.12 -12.79
C SER A 218 -8.41 2.94 -13.54
N GLN A 219 -7.18 2.46 -13.49
CA GLN A 219 -6.07 2.92 -14.32
C GLN A 219 -6.08 2.27 -15.71
N SER A 220 -6.86 1.21 -15.94
CA SER A 220 -7.00 0.56 -17.25
C SER A 220 -8.08 1.26 -18.08
N PRO A 221 -7.73 1.90 -19.20
CA PRO A 221 -8.71 2.43 -20.14
C PRO A 221 -9.67 1.35 -20.66
N GLU A 222 -9.25 0.09 -20.75
CA GLU A 222 -10.05 -1.05 -21.21
C GLU A 222 -11.19 -1.36 -20.25
N ILE A 223 -10.91 -1.44 -18.94
CA ILE A 223 -11.93 -1.65 -17.91
C ILE A 223 -12.94 -0.49 -17.91
N ILE A 224 -12.45 0.74 -18.03
CA ILE A 224 -13.32 1.91 -18.12
C ILE A 224 -14.23 1.84 -19.36
N ARG A 225 -13.71 1.45 -20.53
CA ARG A 225 -14.53 1.25 -21.75
C ARG A 225 -15.53 0.11 -21.63
N GLU A 226 -15.18 -0.96 -20.93
CA GLU A 226 -16.02 -2.15 -20.77
C GLU A 226 -17.28 -1.83 -19.94
N PHE A 227 -17.13 -1.08 -18.86
CA PHE A 227 -18.21 -0.88 -17.88
C PHE A 227 -18.85 0.51 -17.89
N CYS A 228 -18.23 1.52 -18.48
CA CYS A 228 -18.66 2.93 -18.37
C CYS A 228 -18.93 3.58 -19.73
N THR A 229 -19.91 4.49 -19.76
CA THR A 229 -20.25 5.30 -20.94
C THR A 229 -19.63 6.68 -20.88
N GLU A 230 -19.37 7.17 -19.66
CA GLU A 230 -18.73 8.45 -19.38
C GLU A 230 -17.47 8.24 -18.54
N ALA A 231 -16.58 9.22 -18.55
CA ALA A 231 -15.40 9.21 -17.72
C ALA A 231 -15.06 10.59 -17.17
N ILE A 232 -14.33 10.59 -16.07
CA ILE A 232 -13.77 11.76 -15.41
C ILE A 232 -12.28 11.51 -15.27
N TRP A 233 -11.50 12.40 -15.87
CA TRP A 233 -10.07 12.39 -15.70
C TRP A 233 -9.69 13.33 -14.54
N LEU A 234 -9.07 12.75 -13.52
CA LEU A 234 -8.45 13.45 -12.40
C LEU A 234 -6.93 13.53 -12.58
N ASP A 235 -6.38 14.69 -12.24
CA ASP A 235 -4.94 14.90 -12.12
C ASP A 235 -4.66 15.83 -10.93
N ARG A 236 -3.82 15.37 -10.00
CA ARG A 236 -3.41 16.10 -8.78
C ARG A 236 -4.60 16.74 -8.02
N GLY A 237 -5.68 15.99 -7.85
CA GLY A 237 -6.85 16.44 -7.09
C GLY A 237 -7.83 17.35 -7.84
N GLN A 238 -7.56 17.64 -9.11
CA GLN A 238 -8.41 18.48 -9.96
C GLN A 238 -9.02 17.67 -11.09
N VAL A 239 -10.24 18.04 -11.49
CA VAL A 239 -10.90 17.47 -12.67
C VAL A 239 -10.34 18.13 -13.93
N ARG A 240 -9.73 17.34 -14.81
CA ARG A 240 -9.17 17.80 -16.08
C ARG A 240 -10.15 17.69 -17.23
N ALA A 241 -10.94 16.62 -17.26
CA ALA A 241 -11.95 16.40 -18.26
C ALA A 241 -13.11 15.57 -17.69
N VAL A 242 -14.32 15.86 -18.16
CA VAL A 242 -15.55 15.11 -17.90
C VAL A 242 -16.28 14.97 -19.23
N GLY A 243 -16.80 13.80 -19.54
CA GLY A 243 -17.59 13.58 -20.75
C GLY A 243 -17.61 12.14 -21.21
N GLY A 244 -17.87 11.94 -22.50
CA GLY A 244 -17.92 10.61 -23.11
C GLY A 244 -16.59 9.86 -22.96
N VAL A 245 -16.68 8.56 -22.66
CA VAL A 245 -15.52 7.74 -22.29
C VAL A 245 -14.36 7.84 -23.29
N ASN A 246 -14.64 7.75 -24.60
CA ASN A 246 -13.60 7.77 -25.62
C ASN A 246 -12.91 9.14 -25.76
N GLU A 247 -13.65 10.23 -25.56
CA GLU A 247 -13.10 11.59 -25.64
C GLU A 247 -12.14 11.84 -24.47
N VAL A 248 -12.59 11.51 -23.25
CA VAL A 248 -11.80 11.71 -22.04
C VAL A 248 -10.57 10.81 -22.04
N LEU A 249 -10.70 9.55 -22.45
CA LEU A 249 -9.55 8.65 -22.60
C LEU A 249 -8.59 9.11 -23.70
N GLY A 250 -9.09 9.70 -24.78
CA GLY A 250 -8.27 10.32 -25.82
C GLY A 250 -7.43 11.47 -25.26
N LYS A 251 -8.06 12.42 -24.54
CA LYS A 251 -7.38 13.54 -23.86
C LYS A 251 -6.37 13.05 -22.83
N TYR A 252 -6.76 12.07 -22.02
CA TYR A 252 -5.88 11.41 -21.04
C TYR A 252 -4.65 10.83 -21.73
N ALA A 253 -4.82 10.09 -22.82
CA ALA A 253 -3.71 9.50 -23.58
C ALA A 253 -2.79 10.57 -24.20
N THR A 254 -3.31 11.69 -24.70
CA THR A 254 -2.52 12.73 -25.36
C THR A 254 -1.81 13.69 -24.40
N GLU A 255 -2.34 13.94 -23.20
CA GLU A 255 -1.74 14.89 -22.24
C GLU A 255 -0.88 14.19 -21.19
N VAL A 256 -1.19 12.93 -20.84
CA VAL A 256 -0.28 12.08 -20.09
C VAL A 256 0.91 11.64 -20.96
N THR A 257 0.77 11.73 -22.29
CA THR A 257 1.82 11.38 -23.26
C THR A 257 1.91 12.38 -24.43
N PRO A 258 2.83 13.37 -24.37
CA PRO A 258 3.81 13.53 -25.47
C PRO A 258 5.20 14.10 -25.02
N PRO A 259 6.16 14.23 -25.96
CA PRO A 259 7.38 13.43 -26.07
C PRO A 259 8.49 13.84 -25.07
N GLY A 260 8.73 12.94 -24.13
CA GLY A 260 10.02 12.78 -23.48
C GLY A 260 10.03 11.32 -23.07
N GLU A 261 10.58 10.46 -23.94
CA GLU A 261 10.69 9.02 -23.71
C GLU A 261 11.10 8.80 -22.25
N VAL A 262 10.31 8.01 -21.52
CA VAL A 262 10.85 7.35 -20.33
C VAL A 262 12.14 6.70 -20.79
N ALA A 263 13.27 7.00 -20.13
CA ALA A 263 14.58 6.62 -20.66
C ALA A 263 14.54 5.16 -21.15
N MET A 264 14.85 4.93 -22.43
CA MET A 264 14.71 3.61 -23.07
C MET A 264 15.35 2.49 -22.25
N ARG A 265 16.42 2.82 -21.53
CA ARG A 265 17.06 1.91 -20.57
C ARG A 265 16.12 1.41 -19.47
N ASP A 266 15.31 2.28 -18.86
CA ASP A 266 14.36 1.87 -17.81
C ASP A 266 13.29 0.95 -18.40
N ILE A 267 12.83 1.24 -19.62
CA ILE A 267 11.85 0.42 -20.35
C ILE A 267 12.42 -0.97 -20.61
N GLN A 268 13.65 -1.03 -21.15
CA GLN A 268 14.34 -2.28 -21.43
C GLN A 268 14.60 -3.10 -20.16
N ALA A 269 15.04 -2.46 -19.07
CA ALA A 269 15.26 -3.12 -17.78
C ALA A 269 13.96 -3.74 -17.24
N LEU A 270 12.85 -3.01 -17.33
CA LEU A 270 11.54 -3.51 -16.90
C LEU A 270 11.02 -4.63 -17.81
N LEU A 271 11.16 -4.54 -19.14
CA LEU A 271 10.78 -5.62 -20.05
C LEU A 271 11.62 -6.89 -19.81
N ALA A 272 12.92 -6.75 -19.57
CA ALA A 272 13.78 -7.86 -19.20
C ALA A 272 13.38 -8.47 -17.83
N ALA A 273 13.01 -7.62 -16.88
CA ALA A 273 12.52 -8.06 -15.57
C ALA A 273 11.14 -8.74 -15.62
N ARG A 274 10.30 -8.41 -16.61
CA ARG A 274 8.97 -8.99 -16.77
C ARG A 274 9.03 -10.52 -16.89
N ASP A 275 9.87 -11.02 -17.77
CA ASP A 275 9.87 -12.44 -18.14
C ASP A 275 10.23 -13.35 -16.94
N THR A 276 11.02 -12.80 -16.02
CA THR A 276 11.44 -13.45 -14.78
C THR A 276 10.40 -13.29 -13.65
N LEU A 277 9.75 -12.13 -13.52
CA LEU A 277 8.72 -11.85 -12.51
C LEU A 277 7.35 -12.48 -12.84
N SER A 278 6.99 -12.57 -14.12
CA SER A 278 5.68 -13.02 -14.61
C SER A 278 5.59 -14.54 -14.81
N ARG A 279 6.46 -15.33 -14.18
CA ARG A 279 6.44 -16.80 -14.33
C ARG A 279 5.15 -17.44 -13.79
N GLU A 280 4.55 -16.87 -12.75
CA GLU A 280 3.31 -17.37 -12.12
C GLU A 280 2.15 -16.35 -12.13
N GLY A 281 2.39 -15.09 -12.51
CA GLY A 281 1.42 -14.00 -12.52
C GLY A 281 1.55 -13.14 -13.79
N THR A 282 0.57 -12.27 -14.04
CA THR A 282 0.55 -11.43 -15.25
C THR A 282 0.91 -9.99 -14.91
N LEU A 283 1.82 -9.41 -15.68
CA LEU A 283 2.07 -7.97 -15.74
C LEU A 283 1.66 -7.47 -17.11
N ASN A 284 1.00 -6.32 -17.18
CA ASN A 284 0.65 -5.68 -18.45
C ASN A 284 1.86 -4.99 -19.14
N TRP A 285 3.10 -5.29 -18.72
CA TRP A 285 4.31 -4.66 -19.23
C TRP A 285 4.56 -5.12 -20.68
N SER A 286 4.31 -4.23 -21.63
CA SER A 286 4.40 -4.51 -23.05
C SER A 286 4.81 -3.26 -23.82
N GLU A 287 5.57 -3.45 -24.90
CA GLU A 287 5.93 -2.36 -25.84
C GLU A 287 4.68 -1.70 -26.46
N SER A 288 3.57 -2.43 -26.53
CA SER A 288 2.28 -1.92 -27.03
C SER A 288 1.53 -1.03 -26.04
N ILE A 289 1.98 -0.94 -24.78
CA ILE A 289 1.34 -0.18 -23.71
C ILE A 289 2.32 0.89 -23.23
N PRO A 290 1.93 2.18 -23.15
CA PRO A 290 2.80 3.20 -22.58
C PRO A 290 3.26 2.84 -21.17
N VAL A 291 4.55 3.00 -20.87
CA VAL A 291 5.16 2.63 -19.57
C VAL A 291 4.48 3.30 -18.37
N ALA A 292 3.89 4.48 -18.58
CA ALA A 292 3.10 5.16 -17.55
C ALA A 292 1.85 4.38 -17.10
N ASN A 293 1.38 3.44 -17.92
CA ASN A 293 0.21 2.60 -17.67
C ASN A 293 0.61 1.16 -17.27
N TRP A 294 1.91 0.90 -17.09
CA TRP A 294 2.37 -0.40 -16.65
C TRP A 294 2.06 -0.63 -15.16
N ASP A 295 1.67 -1.86 -14.83
CA ASP A 295 1.27 -2.27 -13.49
C ASP A 295 2.36 -1.93 -12.49
N GLY A 296 2.00 -1.09 -11.51
CA GLY A 296 2.89 -0.70 -10.43
C GLY A 296 4.03 0.25 -10.81
N ILE A 297 4.07 0.79 -12.03
CA ILE A 297 5.09 1.75 -12.45
C ILE A 297 4.63 3.18 -12.18
N THR A 298 5.51 3.97 -11.57
CA THR A 298 5.36 5.42 -11.49
C THR A 298 6.58 6.10 -12.10
N ILE A 299 6.35 7.00 -13.04
CA ILE A 299 7.38 7.80 -13.70
C ILE A 299 7.41 9.22 -13.12
N GLY A 300 8.59 9.80 -13.01
CA GLY A 300 8.78 11.14 -12.48
C GLY A 300 10.07 11.80 -12.97
N GLY A 301 10.24 13.08 -12.63
CA GLY A 301 11.44 13.86 -12.96
C GLY A 301 11.47 14.39 -14.40
N THR A 302 12.53 15.17 -14.67
CA THR A 302 12.89 15.69 -16.00
C THR A 302 14.39 15.43 -16.22
N PRO A 303 14.79 14.46 -17.06
CA PRO A 303 13.94 13.62 -17.93
C PRO A 303 13.05 12.64 -17.14
N ARG A 304 11.98 12.14 -17.77
CA ARG A 304 11.06 11.16 -17.17
C ARG A 304 11.79 9.83 -16.96
N ARG A 305 11.85 9.37 -15.71
CA ARG A 305 12.49 8.12 -15.28
C ARG A 305 11.56 7.34 -14.36
N VAL A 306 11.78 6.04 -14.21
CA VAL A 306 11.00 5.22 -13.28
C VAL A 306 11.42 5.56 -11.85
N THR A 307 10.46 6.02 -11.05
CA THR A 307 10.70 6.47 -9.66
C THR A 307 10.08 5.52 -8.64
N GLN A 308 9.03 4.79 -9.00
CA GLN A 308 8.46 3.76 -8.13
C GLN A 308 8.08 2.51 -8.93
N LEU A 309 8.35 1.36 -8.32
CA LEU A 309 7.94 0.04 -8.78
C LEU A 309 7.24 -0.65 -7.61
N ILE A 310 5.91 -0.67 -7.63
CA ILE A 310 5.05 -1.17 -6.56
C ILE A 310 4.11 -2.23 -7.13
N VAL A 311 4.51 -3.49 -6.99
CA VAL A 311 3.80 -4.65 -7.53
C VAL A 311 3.64 -5.68 -6.44
N HIS A 312 2.81 -5.36 -5.44
CA HIS A 312 2.56 -6.22 -4.30
C HIS A 312 1.33 -7.11 -4.52
N GLN A 313 1.32 -8.31 -3.91
CA GLN A 313 0.15 -9.21 -3.90
C GLN A 313 -0.36 -9.68 -5.28
N ASN A 314 0.53 -9.72 -6.29
CA ASN A 314 0.22 -10.05 -7.68
C ASN A 314 0.57 -11.48 -8.10
N GLN A 315 0.82 -12.37 -7.13
CA GLN A 315 1.18 -13.78 -7.37
C GLN A 315 2.41 -13.94 -8.30
N LEU A 316 3.25 -12.92 -8.39
CA LEU A 316 4.47 -12.97 -9.19
C LEU A 316 5.37 -14.10 -8.70
N GLY A 317 6.01 -14.79 -9.63
CA GLY A 317 6.87 -15.94 -9.37
C GLY A 317 8.26 -15.73 -9.97
N GLY A 318 9.09 -16.77 -9.96
CA GLY A 318 10.47 -16.66 -10.46
C GLY A 318 11.37 -15.90 -9.49
N THR A 319 12.42 -15.26 -10.01
CA THR A 319 13.45 -14.60 -9.20
C THR A 319 13.37 -13.08 -9.30
N ILE A 320 13.89 -12.36 -8.30
CA ILE A 320 14.08 -10.91 -8.45
C ILE A 320 15.16 -10.68 -9.53
N PRO A 321 14.87 -9.93 -10.60
CA PRO A 321 15.80 -9.78 -11.72
C PRO A 321 16.89 -8.73 -11.37
N PRO A 322 18.17 -9.00 -11.66
CA PRO A 322 19.24 -8.04 -11.42
C PRO A 322 19.08 -6.73 -12.23
N GLU A 323 18.37 -6.76 -13.36
CA GLU A 323 18.10 -5.63 -14.25
C GLU A 323 17.29 -4.54 -13.53
N LEU A 324 16.55 -4.88 -12.47
CA LEU A 324 15.88 -3.87 -11.63
C LEU A 324 16.87 -2.90 -10.98
N GLY A 325 18.15 -3.27 -10.84
CA GLY A 325 19.21 -2.38 -10.38
C GLY A 325 19.51 -1.21 -11.33
N GLU A 326 19.08 -1.30 -12.60
CA GLU A 326 19.33 -0.26 -13.60
C GLU A 326 18.38 0.96 -13.49
N LEU A 327 17.31 0.84 -12.69
CA LEU A 327 16.33 1.91 -12.47
C LEU A 327 16.89 2.95 -11.49
N THR A 328 17.95 3.65 -11.88
CA THR A 328 18.76 4.49 -10.96
C THR A 328 18.01 5.63 -10.26
N GLU A 329 16.84 6.01 -10.76
CA GLU A 329 15.96 7.03 -10.16
C GLU A 329 14.91 6.46 -9.21
N LEU A 330 14.90 5.15 -8.98
CA LEU A 330 13.91 4.48 -8.15
C LEU A 330 14.06 4.89 -6.68
N THR A 331 12.97 5.41 -6.11
CA THR A 331 12.87 5.77 -4.69
C THR A 331 12.14 4.70 -3.88
N THR A 332 11.29 3.90 -4.53
CA THR A 332 10.49 2.85 -3.89
C THR A 332 10.46 1.58 -4.72
N LEU A 333 10.86 0.46 -4.12
CA LEU A 333 10.74 -0.88 -4.68
C LEU A 333 9.92 -1.77 -3.74
N SER A 334 8.73 -2.15 -4.16
CA SER A 334 7.80 -2.98 -3.38
C SER A 334 7.34 -4.18 -4.20
N LEU A 335 7.86 -5.36 -3.86
CA LEU A 335 7.52 -6.66 -4.47
C LEU A 335 6.96 -7.64 -3.44
N ASN A 336 6.52 -7.12 -2.30
CA ASN A 336 6.05 -7.90 -1.16
C ASN A 336 4.74 -8.66 -1.43
N GLY A 337 4.53 -9.78 -0.73
CA GLY A 337 3.31 -10.57 -0.86
C GLY A 337 3.17 -11.34 -2.17
N ASN A 338 4.28 -11.68 -2.82
CA ASN A 338 4.32 -12.50 -4.04
C ASN A 338 4.86 -13.91 -3.73
N ARG A 339 5.24 -14.67 -4.75
CA ARG A 339 5.84 -16.01 -4.66
C ARG A 339 7.28 -16.03 -5.18
N LEU A 340 7.95 -14.88 -5.15
CA LEU A 340 9.33 -14.73 -5.64
C LEU A 340 10.26 -15.64 -4.83
N SER A 341 11.17 -16.30 -5.53
CA SER A 341 12.17 -17.22 -4.99
C SER A 341 13.59 -16.81 -5.40
N GLY A 342 14.59 -17.60 -5.00
CA GLY A 342 15.99 -17.27 -5.24
C GLY A 342 16.52 -16.15 -4.33
N GLY A 343 17.75 -15.72 -4.61
CA GLY A 343 18.45 -14.70 -3.83
C GLY A 343 18.00 -13.29 -4.13
N ILE A 344 18.24 -12.37 -3.19
CA ILE A 344 18.16 -10.94 -3.44
C ILE A 344 19.39 -10.54 -4.29
N PRO A 345 19.23 -9.95 -5.49
CA PRO A 345 20.37 -9.56 -6.32
C PRO A 345 21.18 -8.44 -5.68
N ALA A 346 22.50 -8.56 -5.71
CA ALA A 346 23.39 -7.51 -5.23
C ALA A 346 23.27 -6.22 -6.06
N GLN A 347 22.83 -6.32 -7.32
CA GLN A 347 22.60 -5.21 -8.25
C GLN A 347 21.58 -4.20 -7.75
N LEU A 348 20.67 -4.59 -6.84
CA LEU A 348 19.75 -3.64 -6.20
C LEU A 348 20.48 -2.56 -5.40
N SER A 349 21.76 -2.76 -5.04
CA SER A 349 22.61 -1.73 -4.42
C SER A 349 22.89 -0.51 -5.33
N GLN A 350 22.69 -0.65 -6.65
CA GLN A 350 22.85 0.45 -7.61
C GLN A 350 21.75 1.51 -7.52
N LEU A 351 20.65 1.21 -6.82
CA LEU A 351 19.51 2.09 -6.62
C LEU A 351 19.80 3.16 -5.55
N SER A 352 20.80 4.00 -5.80
CA SER A 352 21.31 4.97 -4.82
C SER A 352 20.27 5.94 -4.23
N LYS A 353 19.14 6.16 -4.92
CA LYS A 353 18.02 7.02 -4.49
C LYS A 353 16.93 6.27 -3.71
N LEU A 354 17.07 4.96 -3.51
CA LEU A 354 16.06 4.13 -2.88
C LEU A 354 15.88 4.51 -1.41
N THR A 355 14.63 4.73 -1.03
CA THR A 355 14.21 5.07 0.35
C THR A 355 13.41 3.95 1.00
N ALA A 356 12.74 3.11 0.20
CA ALA A 356 11.97 1.97 0.68
C ALA A 356 12.21 0.73 -0.19
N LEU A 357 12.62 -0.35 0.47
CA LEU A 357 12.78 -1.68 -0.13
C LEU A 357 11.91 -2.69 0.62
N HIS A 358 10.82 -3.11 0.00
CA HIS A 358 9.86 -4.05 0.57
C HIS A 358 9.80 -5.34 -0.24
N LEU A 359 10.46 -6.38 0.28
CA LEU A 359 10.52 -7.73 -0.32
C LEU A 359 9.90 -8.81 0.58
N HIS A 360 9.28 -8.40 1.69
CA HIS A 360 8.71 -9.29 2.69
C HIS A 360 7.57 -10.17 2.14
N THR A 361 7.29 -11.27 2.83
CA THR A 361 6.19 -12.20 2.45
C THR A 361 6.38 -12.73 1.03
N ASN A 362 7.52 -13.37 0.79
CA ASN A 362 7.88 -14.07 -0.45
C ASN A 362 8.50 -15.44 -0.07
N ARG A 363 9.15 -16.11 -1.03
CA ARG A 363 9.92 -17.35 -0.84
C ARG A 363 11.41 -17.11 -1.11
N LEU A 364 11.92 -15.91 -0.84
CA LEU A 364 13.31 -15.55 -1.11
C LEU A 364 14.25 -16.36 -0.22
N GLU A 365 15.35 -16.82 -0.79
CA GLU A 365 16.32 -17.73 -0.18
C GLU A 365 17.74 -17.14 -0.26
N GLY A 366 18.72 -17.83 0.32
CA GLY A 366 20.12 -17.37 0.33
C GLY A 366 20.36 -16.20 1.29
N ARG A 367 21.51 -15.54 1.12
CA ARG A 367 21.99 -14.49 2.04
C ARG A 367 21.42 -13.12 1.70
N ILE A 368 21.30 -12.25 2.71
CA ILE A 368 21.13 -10.81 2.48
C ILE A 368 22.44 -10.28 1.89
N PRO A 369 22.45 -9.64 0.70
CA PRO A 369 23.68 -9.15 0.10
C PRO A 369 24.30 -8.02 0.93
N PRO A 370 25.59 -8.11 1.31
CA PRO A 370 26.31 -7.01 1.96
C PRO A 370 26.25 -5.69 1.17
N ALA A 371 26.16 -5.77 -0.16
CA ALA A 371 26.05 -4.62 -1.05
C ALA A 371 24.82 -3.73 -0.75
N LEU A 372 23.76 -4.25 -0.12
CA LEU A 372 22.62 -3.41 0.29
C LEU A 372 23.01 -2.30 1.28
N GLY A 373 24.15 -2.44 1.99
CA GLY A 373 24.72 -1.38 2.81
C GLY A 373 25.18 -0.12 2.03
N GLN A 374 25.18 -0.16 0.70
CA GLN A 374 25.46 1.01 -0.15
C GLN A 374 24.25 1.94 -0.33
N LEU A 375 23.04 1.49 0.03
CA LEU A 375 21.80 2.25 -0.14
C LEU A 375 21.62 3.30 0.96
N THR A 376 22.54 4.25 1.09
CA THR A 376 22.61 5.18 2.24
C THR A 376 21.39 6.08 2.42
N ASN A 377 20.53 6.22 1.40
CA ASN A 377 19.25 6.94 1.48
C ASN A 377 18.08 6.09 2.00
N LEU A 378 18.30 4.79 2.24
CA LEU A 378 17.26 3.86 2.63
C LEU A 378 16.73 4.19 4.03
N ARG A 379 15.41 4.26 4.14
CA ARG A 379 14.67 4.46 5.39
C ARG A 379 14.00 3.17 5.86
N GLN A 380 13.47 2.39 4.92
CA GLN A 380 12.75 1.15 5.23
C GLN A 380 13.34 -0.03 4.49
N LEU A 381 13.74 -1.06 5.25
CA LEU A 381 14.18 -2.34 4.75
C LEU A 381 13.32 -3.45 5.34
N HIS A 382 12.39 -3.97 4.54
CA HIS A 382 11.44 -5.01 4.95
C HIS A 382 11.70 -6.30 4.18
N LEU A 383 12.30 -7.29 4.85
CA LEU A 383 12.64 -8.60 4.31
C LEU A 383 11.99 -9.77 5.09
N GLN A 384 11.12 -9.47 6.06
CA GLN A 384 10.49 -10.47 6.93
C GLN A 384 9.63 -11.49 6.19
N ASN A 385 9.35 -12.65 6.79
CA ASN A 385 8.55 -13.73 6.20
C ASN A 385 9.10 -14.20 4.86
N ASN A 386 10.36 -14.64 4.86
CA ASN A 386 11.05 -15.26 3.73
C ASN A 386 11.82 -16.50 4.23
N ARG A 387 12.75 -17.03 3.42
CA ARG A 387 13.64 -18.15 3.77
C ARG A 387 15.11 -17.71 3.72
N LEU A 388 15.39 -16.42 3.96
CA LEU A 388 16.74 -15.88 3.94
C LEU A 388 17.58 -16.53 5.05
N SER A 389 18.85 -16.82 4.76
CA SER A 389 19.76 -17.54 5.66
C SER A 389 21.15 -16.89 5.72
N GLY A 390 22.01 -17.37 6.62
CA GLY A 390 23.32 -16.78 6.87
C GLY A 390 23.26 -15.54 7.78
N PRO A 391 24.39 -14.82 7.91
CA PRO A 391 24.49 -13.69 8.84
C PRO A 391 23.69 -12.47 8.37
N ILE A 392 23.31 -11.62 9.33
CA ILE A 392 22.95 -10.23 9.03
C ILE A 392 24.24 -9.50 8.62
N PRO A 393 24.32 -8.88 7.43
CA PRO A 393 25.54 -8.18 7.02
C PRO A 393 25.84 -6.97 7.89
N ALA A 394 27.08 -6.85 8.36
CA ALA A 394 27.56 -5.70 9.14
C ALA A 394 27.44 -4.38 8.36
N GLU A 395 27.51 -4.44 7.03
CA GLU A 395 27.36 -3.30 6.13
C GLU A 395 26.00 -2.62 6.24
N LEU A 396 24.96 -3.30 6.73
CA LEU A 396 23.67 -2.66 7.01
C LEU A 396 23.80 -1.56 8.09
N GLY A 397 24.83 -1.60 8.94
CA GLY A 397 25.16 -0.53 9.89
C GLY A 397 25.58 0.80 9.23
N LYS A 398 25.81 0.83 7.91
CA LYS A 398 26.09 2.06 7.14
C LYS A 398 24.81 2.84 6.80
N LEU A 399 23.63 2.23 6.95
CA LEU A 399 22.34 2.80 6.54
C LEU A 399 21.80 3.78 7.60
N THR A 400 22.54 4.84 7.92
CA THR A 400 22.24 5.74 9.05
C THR A 400 20.90 6.49 8.93
N ASN A 401 20.28 6.52 7.75
CA ASN A 401 18.92 7.07 7.53
C ASN A 401 17.78 6.07 7.82
N LEU A 402 18.09 4.82 8.15
CA LEU A 402 17.11 3.76 8.35
C LEU A 402 16.24 4.04 9.59
N ASP A 403 14.92 4.02 9.42
CA ASP A 403 13.92 4.13 10.49
C ASP A 403 13.21 2.79 10.78
N GLY A 404 13.25 1.84 9.85
CA GLY A 404 12.67 0.51 10.00
C GLY A 404 13.52 -0.61 9.38
N LEU A 405 13.95 -1.56 10.22
CA LEU A 405 14.63 -2.79 9.83
C LEU A 405 13.83 -4.01 10.27
N TRP A 406 13.25 -4.72 9.30
CA TRP A 406 12.36 -5.86 9.56
C TRP A 406 12.89 -7.10 8.86
N LEU A 407 13.46 -8.01 9.65
CA LEU A 407 14.08 -9.26 9.21
C LEU A 407 13.43 -10.50 9.82
N SER A 408 12.28 -10.35 10.51
CA SER A 408 11.66 -11.43 11.26
C SER A 408 11.22 -12.61 10.40
N ASP A 409 11.05 -13.77 11.03
CA ASP A 409 10.49 -14.96 10.39
C ASP A 409 11.28 -15.35 9.13
N ASN A 410 12.59 -15.55 9.32
CA ASN A 410 13.57 -16.01 8.34
C ASN A 410 14.42 -17.13 8.97
N GLN A 411 15.54 -17.48 8.32
CA GLN A 411 16.51 -18.48 8.80
C GLN A 411 17.89 -17.84 9.05
N LEU A 412 17.93 -16.55 9.36
CA LEU A 412 19.18 -15.81 9.61
C LEU A 412 19.88 -16.38 10.84
N SER A 413 21.20 -16.50 10.77
CA SER A 413 22.04 -17.17 11.77
C SER A 413 23.22 -16.29 12.17
N GLU A 414 24.09 -16.83 13.03
CA GLU A 414 25.26 -16.11 13.58
C GLU A 414 24.85 -14.95 14.51
N GLU A 415 25.81 -14.11 14.87
CA GLU A 415 25.62 -13.04 15.83
C GLU A 415 24.94 -11.81 15.22
N ILE A 416 24.28 -11.02 16.07
CA ILE A 416 23.80 -9.69 15.68
C ILE A 416 25.04 -8.80 15.48
N PRO A 417 25.24 -8.14 14.31
CA PRO A 417 26.39 -7.28 14.11
C PRO A 417 26.35 -6.05 15.02
N HIS A 418 27.44 -5.79 15.73
CA HIS A 418 27.60 -4.59 16.57
C HIS A 418 27.45 -3.29 15.76
N ASP A 419 27.77 -3.30 14.45
CA ASP A 419 27.59 -2.16 13.54
C ASP A 419 26.13 -1.66 13.45
N LEU A 420 25.12 -2.50 13.75
CA LEU A 420 23.73 -2.05 13.81
C LEU A 420 23.50 -1.00 14.89
N GLY A 421 24.35 -0.93 15.91
CA GLY A 421 24.34 0.12 16.93
C GLY A 421 24.61 1.53 16.38
N ARG A 422 25.08 1.67 15.13
CA ARG A 422 25.28 2.96 14.46
C ARG A 422 23.99 3.56 13.87
N LEU A 423 22.90 2.78 13.81
CA LEU A 423 21.64 3.17 13.17
C LEU A 423 20.79 4.07 14.09
N THR A 424 21.34 5.20 14.52
CA THR A 424 20.71 6.04 15.57
C THR A 424 19.34 6.59 15.20
N ASN A 425 18.96 6.65 13.92
CA ASN A 425 17.61 7.03 13.46
C ASN A 425 16.57 5.89 13.52
N LEU A 426 16.98 4.66 13.89
CA LEU A 426 16.13 3.48 13.82
C LEU A 426 15.02 3.55 14.87
N ALA A 427 13.77 3.55 14.40
CA ALA A 427 12.59 3.53 15.26
C ALA A 427 12.06 2.11 15.46
N GLN A 428 12.30 1.20 14.51
CA GLN A 428 11.77 -0.16 14.55
C GLN A 428 12.83 -1.18 14.15
N LEU A 429 13.16 -2.09 15.07
CA LEU A 429 14.05 -3.22 14.85
C LEU A 429 13.29 -4.52 15.13
N ASN A 430 13.14 -5.35 14.10
CA ASN A 430 12.47 -6.63 14.23
C ASN A 430 13.31 -7.78 13.65
N LEU A 431 13.95 -8.54 14.54
CA LEU A 431 14.78 -9.71 14.25
C LEU A 431 14.16 -11.02 14.75
N ARG A 432 12.90 -10.98 15.24
CA ARG A 432 12.19 -12.10 15.84
C ARG A 432 12.15 -13.33 14.94
N SER A 433 12.05 -14.53 15.52
CA SER A 433 11.86 -15.79 14.80
C SER A 433 12.95 -16.03 13.75
N ASN A 434 14.21 -16.07 14.18
CA ASN A 434 15.37 -16.42 13.36
C ASN A 434 16.22 -17.48 14.11
N ARG A 435 17.45 -17.72 13.65
CA ARG A 435 18.43 -18.61 14.28
C ARG A 435 19.65 -17.83 14.81
N LEU A 436 19.49 -16.54 15.12
CA LEU A 436 20.56 -15.69 15.63
C LEU A 436 21.05 -16.20 16.98
N SER A 437 22.35 -16.15 17.21
CA SER A 437 23.02 -16.68 18.41
C SER A 437 23.96 -15.65 19.02
N GLY A 438 24.57 -16.00 20.15
CA GLY A 438 25.51 -15.12 20.86
C GLY A 438 24.79 -14.04 21.67
N SER A 439 25.57 -13.11 22.21
CA SER A 439 25.06 -11.99 23.01
C SER A 439 24.45 -10.88 22.15
N ILE A 440 23.51 -10.13 22.74
CA ILE A 440 23.05 -8.86 22.15
C ILE A 440 24.20 -7.84 22.28
N PRO A 441 24.77 -7.29 21.19
CA PRO A 441 25.91 -6.39 21.28
C PRO A 441 25.58 -5.15 22.13
N PRO A 442 26.46 -4.72 23.05
CA PRO A 442 26.25 -3.51 23.85
C PRO A 442 25.94 -2.25 23.03
N GLU A 443 26.51 -2.16 21.82
CA GLU A 443 26.33 -1.05 20.88
C GLU A 443 24.88 -0.86 20.46
N LEU A 444 24.05 -1.90 20.48
CA LEU A 444 22.61 -1.75 20.22
C LEU A 444 21.92 -0.90 21.29
N GLY A 445 22.49 -0.81 22.49
CA GLY A 445 22.02 0.10 23.54
C GLY A 445 21.94 1.57 23.09
N ASN A 446 22.79 1.98 22.13
CA ASN A 446 22.78 3.34 21.55
C ASN A 446 21.46 3.67 20.84
N LEU A 447 20.73 2.65 20.39
CA LEU A 447 19.47 2.81 19.66
C LEU A 447 18.30 3.16 20.59
N GLY A 448 18.40 2.82 21.88
CA GLY A 448 17.28 2.84 22.82
C GLY A 448 16.59 4.19 23.00
N THR A 449 17.27 5.29 22.69
CA THR A 449 16.69 6.65 22.75
C THR A 449 15.65 6.92 21.66
N ASN A 450 15.83 6.35 20.46
CA ASN A 450 14.94 6.54 19.32
C ASN A 450 14.08 5.30 19.01
N LEU A 451 14.51 4.12 19.47
CA LEU A 451 13.84 2.87 19.20
C LEU A 451 12.48 2.81 19.90
N GLN A 452 11.42 2.68 19.11
CA GLN A 452 10.03 2.57 19.60
C GLN A 452 9.60 1.11 19.68
N ARG A 453 10.06 0.28 18.73
CA ARG A 453 9.72 -1.14 18.64
C ARG A 453 10.96 -2.00 18.55
N LEU A 454 11.05 -2.98 19.45
CA LEU A 454 12.12 -3.97 19.49
C LEU A 454 11.53 -5.38 19.54
N ARG A 455 11.90 -6.22 18.58
CA ARG A 455 11.50 -7.63 18.55
C ARG A 455 12.71 -8.52 18.31
N LEU A 456 13.09 -9.30 19.33
CA LEU A 456 14.24 -10.22 19.30
C LEU A 456 13.84 -11.66 19.65
N ASN A 457 12.61 -11.91 20.11
CA ASN A 457 12.22 -13.22 20.62
C ASN A 457 12.27 -14.32 19.54
N GLY A 458 12.36 -15.59 19.95
CA GLY A 458 12.42 -16.69 18.99
C GLY A 458 13.77 -16.75 18.23
N ASN A 459 14.85 -16.44 18.94
CA ASN A 459 16.24 -16.64 18.52
C ASN A 459 16.97 -17.51 19.57
N ARG A 460 18.27 -17.73 19.39
CA ARG A 460 19.16 -18.47 20.31
C ARG A 460 20.13 -17.54 21.04
N LEU A 461 19.63 -16.35 21.41
CA LEU A 461 20.43 -15.30 22.06
C LEU A 461 20.79 -15.70 23.49
N THR A 462 21.99 -15.33 23.93
CA THR A 462 22.53 -15.60 25.26
C THR A 462 23.04 -14.30 25.92
N GLY A 463 23.56 -14.38 27.14
CA GLY A 463 24.12 -13.23 27.85
C GLY A 463 23.05 -12.36 28.51
N CYS A 464 23.12 -11.05 28.32
CA CYS A 464 22.22 -10.07 28.94
C CYS A 464 21.71 -9.07 27.90
N VAL A 465 20.62 -8.37 28.22
CA VAL A 465 20.05 -7.28 27.42
C VAL A 465 20.76 -5.98 27.78
N PRO A 466 21.41 -5.27 26.83
CA PRO A 466 22.04 -3.98 27.09
C PRO A 466 21.07 -3.00 27.75
N ALA A 467 21.50 -2.32 28.82
CA ALA A 467 20.65 -1.44 29.63
C ALA A 467 19.95 -0.35 28.80
N GLY A 468 20.63 0.17 27.76
CA GLY A 468 20.04 1.14 26.82
C GLY A 468 18.76 0.64 26.12
N LEU A 469 18.55 -0.67 25.98
CA LEU A 469 17.34 -1.24 25.36
C LEU A 469 16.19 -1.49 26.35
N ALA A 470 16.44 -1.41 27.66
CA ALA A 470 15.43 -1.71 28.68
C ALA A 470 14.25 -0.72 28.67
N GLY A 471 14.47 0.51 28.20
CA GLY A 471 13.45 1.56 28.12
C GLY A 471 12.52 1.51 26.90
N VAL A 472 12.69 0.55 25.99
CA VAL A 472 11.90 0.48 24.75
C VAL A 472 10.48 -0.01 25.04
N THR A 473 9.48 0.83 24.76
CA THR A 473 8.08 0.64 25.18
C THR A 473 7.39 -0.52 24.46
N ASP A 474 7.56 -0.67 23.14
CA ASP A 474 7.01 -1.78 22.37
C ASP A 474 8.08 -2.87 22.15
N SER A 475 8.46 -3.56 23.23
CA SER A 475 9.53 -4.58 23.22
C SER A 475 9.07 -5.99 23.62
N ASP A 476 9.78 -7.02 23.13
CA ASP A 476 9.57 -8.43 23.52
C ASP A 476 10.74 -8.99 24.36
N ILE A 477 11.59 -8.12 24.90
CA ILE A 477 12.80 -8.50 25.65
C ILE A 477 12.48 -9.37 26.88
N SER A 478 11.31 -9.19 27.49
CA SER A 478 10.82 -10.03 28.59
C SER A 478 10.62 -11.50 28.21
N ARG A 479 10.42 -11.77 26.92
CA ARG A 479 10.28 -13.14 26.37
C ARG A 479 11.62 -13.81 26.05
N LEU A 480 12.75 -13.09 26.20
CA LEU A 480 14.08 -13.66 25.98
C LEU A 480 14.57 -14.49 27.16
N GLY A 481 14.08 -14.23 28.38
CA GLY A 481 14.58 -14.87 29.60
C GLY A 481 16.01 -14.48 29.96
N LEU A 482 16.53 -13.37 29.41
CA LEU A 482 17.87 -12.85 29.69
C LEU A 482 17.77 -11.70 30.72
N PRO A 483 18.74 -11.58 31.66
CA PRO A 483 18.80 -10.45 32.57
C PRO A 483 19.16 -9.16 31.82
N ILE A 484 18.87 -7.99 32.41
CA ILE A 484 19.44 -6.72 31.96
C ILE A 484 20.92 -6.67 32.38
N CYS A 485 21.81 -6.21 31.52
CA CYS A 485 23.23 -6.05 31.84
C CYS A 485 23.39 -5.03 32.97
N SER A 486 24.20 -5.33 33.99
CA SER A 486 24.57 -4.34 35.01
C SER A 486 25.47 -3.28 34.37
N ASP A 487 25.13 -2.00 34.57
CA ASP A 487 25.97 -0.89 34.14
C ASP A 487 27.37 -1.06 34.76
N ALA A 488 28.41 -1.10 33.91
CA ALA A 488 29.81 -1.19 34.32
C ALA A 488 30.45 0.21 34.37
#